data_AF-A0A4Y2J0F7-F1
#
_entry.id   AF-A0A4Y2J0F7-F1
#
_cell.length_a   1.000
_cell.length_b   1.000
_cell.length_c   1.000
_cell.angle_alpha   90.00
_cell.angle_beta   90.00
_cell.angle_gamma   90.00
#
_symmetry.space_group_name_H-M   'P 1'
#
loop_
_entity.id
_entity.type
_entity.pdbx_description
1 polymer ?
#
loop_
_entity_poly.entity_id
_entity_poly.type
_entity_poly.pdbx_seq_one_letter_code
_entity_poly.pdbx_strand_id
1 'polypeptide(L)'
;MFEEWQTSWKNGDTGRVINNIMPSVSLRPSYWVREDVIFFSQHAPFPAYLKRFHLSDSDYCSCGGIGTALNYATECIYTVSSH
;
A
#
# COMPACT_ATOMS: atom_id res chain seq x y z
N MET A 1 -22.16 1.59 13.01
CA MET A 1 -20.71 1.28 13.06
C MET A 1 -20.21 0.54 11.81
N PHE A 2 -20.54 -0.73 11.56
CA PHE A 2 -20.01 -1.45 10.39
C PHE A 2 -20.52 -0.89 9.04
N GLU A 3 -21.82 -0.59 8.95
CA GLU A 3 -22.42 0.04 7.77
C GLU A 3 -21.88 1.45 7.50
N GLU A 4 -21.59 2.22 8.56
CA GLU A 4 -20.97 3.54 8.45
C GLU A 4 -19.54 3.43 7.90
N TRP A 5 -18.77 2.46 8.40
CA TRP A 5 -17.43 2.16 7.87
C TRP A 5 -17.47 1.73 6.41
N GLN A 6 -18.41 0.85 6.05
CA GLN A 6 -18.58 0.42 4.68
C GLN A 6 -18.99 1.58 3.75
N THR A 7 -19.80 2.51 4.24
CA THR A 7 -20.22 3.71 3.51
C THR A 7 -19.04 4.65 3.30
N SER A 8 -18.27 4.94 4.36
CA SER A 8 -17.03 5.71 4.27
C SER A 8 -16.02 5.09 3.32
N TRP A 9 -15.88 3.75 3.34
CA TRP A 9 -14.99 3.03 2.45
C TRP A 9 -15.38 3.14 0.98
N LYS A 10 -16.68 3.09 0.66
CA LYS A 10 -17.20 3.26 -0.71
C LYS A 10 -17.06 4.70 -1.20
N ASN A 11 -17.27 5.68 -0.32
CA ASN A 11 -17.35 7.08 -0.70
C ASN A 11 -16.01 7.83 -0.61
N GLY A 12 -15.04 7.32 0.16
CA GLY A 12 -13.73 7.94 0.35
C GLY A 12 -12.93 8.03 -0.94
N ASP A 13 -12.29 9.17 -1.18
CA ASP A 13 -11.49 9.47 -2.37
C ASP A 13 -10.05 8.91 -2.30
N THR A 14 -9.53 8.67 -1.11
CA THR A 14 -8.22 8.05 -0.89
C THR A 14 -8.28 6.52 -0.95
N GLY A 15 -7.17 5.89 -1.32
CA GLY A 15 -7.06 4.42 -1.29
C GLY A 15 -7.90 3.68 -2.34
N ARG A 16 -8.30 4.35 -3.43
CA ARG A 16 -9.14 3.76 -4.50
C ARG A 16 -8.57 2.48 -5.13
N VAL A 17 -7.25 2.37 -5.23
CA VAL A 17 -6.59 1.13 -5.68
C VAL A 17 -6.95 -0.05 -4.76
N ILE A 18 -6.91 0.16 -3.44
CA ILE A 18 -7.31 -0.88 -2.48
C ILE A 18 -8.81 -1.10 -2.46
N ASN A 19 -9.62 -0.06 -2.65
CA ASN A 19 -11.06 -0.23 -2.79
C ASN A 19 -11.43 -1.13 -3.98
N ASN A 20 -10.71 -1.02 -5.11
CA ASN A 20 -10.93 -1.89 -6.28
C ASN A 20 -10.59 -3.36 -6.01
N ILE A 21 -9.60 -3.63 -5.16
CA ILE A 21 -9.16 -4.98 -4.80
C ILE A 21 -10.01 -5.56 -3.65
N MET A 22 -10.36 -4.72 -2.69
CA MET A 22 -11.07 -5.06 -1.46
C MET A 22 -12.24 -4.06 -1.26
N PRO A 23 -13.36 -4.22 -1.99
CA PRO A 23 -14.44 -3.23 -2.03
C PRO A 23 -15.30 -3.21 -0.76
N SER A 24 -15.17 -4.23 0.08
CA SER A 24 -15.94 -4.39 1.31
C SER A 24 -15.05 -4.46 2.54
N VAL A 25 -15.44 -3.75 3.59
CA VAL A 25 -14.84 -3.91 4.91
C VAL A 25 -15.34 -5.22 5.53
N SER A 26 -14.52 -5.88 6.35
CA SER A 26 -14.87 -7.14 7.00
C SER A 26 -14.17 -7.23 8.37
N LEU A 27 -14.89 -7.73 9.37
CA LEU A 27 -14.29 -8.11 10.67
C LEU A 27 -13.73 -9.55 10.64
N ARG A 28 -14.14 -10.34 9.66
CA ARG A 28 -13.57 -11.69 9.44
C ARG A 28 -12.24 -11.55 8.71
N PRO A 29 -11.25 -12.42 9.04
CA PRO A 29 -10.01 -12.49 8.29
C PRO A 29 -10.32 -12.62 6.79
N SER A 30 -9.75 -11.72 5.99
CA SER A 30 -9.90 -11.79 4.54
C SER A 30 -9.10 -12.98 4.00
N TYR A 31 -9.46 -13.48 2.82
CA TYR A 31 -8.67 -14.51 2.11
C TYR A 31 -7.27 -14.01 1.70
N TRP A 32 -7.01 -12.70 1.80
CA TRP A 32 -5.71 -12.13 1.50
C TRP A 32 -4.70 -12.40 2.61
N VAL A 33 -3.50 -12.82 2.22
CA VAL A 33 -2.37 -12.88 3.15
C VAL A 33 -1.96 -11.47 3.56
N ARG A 34 -1.38 -11.35 4.76
CA ARG A 34 -1.03 -10.06 5.35
C ARG A 34 -0.08 -9.27 4.45
N GLU A 35 0.84 -9.98 3.80
CA GLU A 35 1.87 -9.45 2.93
C GLU A 35 1.27 -8.75 1.69
N ASP A 36 0.26 -9.37 1.07
CA ASP A 36 -0.44 -8.80 -0.08
C ASP A 36 -1.19 -7.53 0.31
N VAL A 37 -1.85 -7.53 1.47
CA VAL A 37 -2.56 -6.34 1.97
C VAL A 37 -1.57 -5.18 2.19
N ILE A 38 -0.43 -5.44 2.83
CA ILE A 38 0.66 -4.47 3.03
C ILE A 38 1.19 -3.96 1.68
N PHE A 39 1.44 -4.86 0.73
CA PHE A 39 1.99 -4.55 -0.58
C PHE A 39 1.06 -3.67 -1.39
N PHE A 40 -0.18 -4.11 -1.64
CA PHE A 40 -1.13 -3.38 -2.48
C PHE A 40 -1.56 -2.06 -1.85
N SER A 41 -1.65 -2.00 -0.53
CA SER A 41 -2.01 -0.77 0.17
C SER A 41 -0.85 0.21 0.25
N GLN A 42 0.35 -0.25 -0.14
CA GLN A 42 1.62 0.46 0.00
C GLN A 42 1.90 0.83 1.47
N HIS A 43 1.27 0.14 2.43
CA HIS A 43 1.51 0.32 3.85
C HIS A 43 2.72 -0.49 4.27
N ALA A 44 3.87 0.14 4.41
CA ALA A 44 5.08 -0.44 5.00
C ALA A 44 6.13 0.66 5.20
N PRO A 45 7.39 0.36 5.59
CA PRO A 45 8.48 1.33 5.59
C PRO A 45 8.96 1.67 4.16
N PHE A 46 8.03 1.86 3.24
CA PHE A 46 8.32 2.32 1.89
C PHE A 46 8.52 3.85 1.91
N PRO A 47 9.59 4.38 1.30
CA PRO A 47 9.87 5.82 1.29
C PRO A 47 8.67 6.68 0.86
N ALA A 48 7.95 6.26 -0.19
CA ALA A 48 6.76 6.99 -0.66
C ALA A 48 5.64 7.05 0.40
N TYR A 49 5.45 5.96 1.15
CA TYR A 49 4.49 5.92 2.24
C TYR A 49 4.91 6.83 3.39
N LEU A 50 6.18 6.77 3.79
CA LEU A 50 6.72 7.61 4.87
C LEU A 50 6.64 9.10 4.53
N LYS A 51 6.96 9.49 3.28
CA LYS A 51 6.84 10.87 2.81
C LYS A 51 5.40 11.37 2.85
N ARG A 52 4.43 10.55 2.45
CA ARG A 52 2.99 10.88 2.49
C ARG A 52 2.50 11.23 3.89
N PHE A 53 3.03 10.59 4.93
CA PHE A 53 2.69 10.86 6.34
C PHE A 53 3.65 11.83 7.02
N HIS A 54 4.50 12.52 6.25
CA HIS A 54 5.49 13.47 6.78
C HIS A 54 6.46 12.84 7.82
N LEU A 55 6.71 11.53 7.70
CA LEU A 55 7.67 10.79 8.52
C LEU A 55 9.07 10.72 7.86
N SER A 56 9.16 11.09 6.58
CA SER A 56 10.40 11.17 5.81
C SER A 56 10.39 12.41 4.93
N ASP A 57 11.56 12.97 4.65
CA ASP A 57 11.73 14.08 3.72
C ASP A 57 11.86 13.64 2.26
N SER A 58 12.08 12.36 1.99
CA SER A 58 12.26 11.82 0.65
C SER A 58 11.34 10.61 0.42
N ASP A 59 10.78 10.53 -0.79
CA ASP A 59 10.08 9.37 -1.32
C ASP A 59 10.97 8.48 -2.20
N TYR A 60 12.25 8.80 -2.36
CA TYR A 60 13.16 8.04 -3.20
C TYR A 60 13.67 6.76 -2.52
N CYS A 61 13.74 5.69 -3.31
CA CYS A 61 14.48 4.48 -3.00
C CYS A 61 15.98 4.71 -3.22
N SER A 62 16.84 3.93 -2.55
CA SER A 62 18.28 3.91 -2.79
C SER A 62 18.67 3.55 -4.24
N CYS A 63 17.77 2.97 -5.02
CA CYS A 63 17.97 2.72 -6.45
C CYS A 63 17.69 3.94 -7.36
N GLY A 64 17.27 5.07 -6.78
CA GLY A 64 16.95 6.30 -7.52
C GLY A 64 15.52 6.39 -8.06
N GLY A 65 14.73 5.32 -7.99
CA GLY A 65 13.29 5.33 -8.29
C GLY A 65 12.44 5.80 -7.11
N ILE A 66 11.13 6.00 -7.33
CA ILE A 66 10.19 6.29 -6.23
C ILE A 66 10.02 5.02 -5.39
N GLY A 67 10.28 5.12 -4.10
CA GLY A 67 10.21 4.02 -3.13
C GLY A 67 8.79 3.58 -2.82
N THR A 68 8.05 3.10 -3.82
CA THR A 68 6.77 2.39 -3.70
C THR A 68 7.00 0.89 -3.61
N ALA A 69 6.03 0.15 -3.07
CA ALA A 69 6.08 -1.32 -3.03
C ALA A 69 6.32 -1.93 -4.43
N LEU A 70 5.65 -1.39 -5.45
CA LEU A 70 5.78 -1.86 -6.84
C LEU A 70 7.20 -1.64 -7.39
N ASN A 71 7.77 -0.44 -7.21
CA ASN A 71 9.16 -0.17 -7.61
C ASN A 71 10.13 -1.17 -6.99
N TYR A 72 9.95 -1.51 -5.70
CA TYR A 72 10.77 -2.55 -5.08
C TYR A 72 10.57 -3.94 -5.72
N ALA A 73 9.36 -4.31 -6.11
CA ALA A 73 9.10 -5.61 -6.73
C ALA A 73 9.61 -5.72 -8.18
N THR A 74 9.61 -4.63 -8.96
CA THR A 74 9.80 -4.72 -10.41
C THR A 74 11.01 -3.97 -10.96
N GLU A 75 11.48 -2.91 -10.29
CA GLU A 75 12.43 -1.94 -10.86
C GLU A 75 13.71 -1.78 -10.02
N CYS A 76 13.62 -1.99 -8.70
CA CYS A 76 14.73 -1.77 -7.80
C CYS A 76 15.80 -2.86 -7.93
N ILE A 77 16.96 -2.49 -8.46
CA ILE A 77 18.12 -3.39 -8.67
C ILE A 77 18.55 -4.17 -7.42
N TYR A 78 18.26 -3.64 -6.22
CA TYR A 78 18.64 -4.27 -4.95
C TYR A 78 17.69 -5.39 -4.51
N THR A 79 16.51 -5.48 -5.11
CA THR A 79 15.50 -6.50 -4.83
C THR A 79 15.23 -7.41 -6.03
N VAL A 80 15.40 -6.90 -7.25
CA VAL A 80 15.32 -7.69 -8.49
C VAL A 80 16.38 -8.82 -8.52
N SER A 81 17.48 -8.67 -7.78
CA SER A 81 18.52 -9.70 -7.61
C SER A 81 18.16 -10.82 -6.63
N SER A 82 16.99 -10.79 -5.99
CA SER A 82 16.54 -11.79 -5.00
C SER A 82 15.69 -12.93 -5.61
N HIS A 83 15.78 -13.13 -6.93
CA HIS A 83 15.18 -14.25 -7.66
C HIS A 83 16.21 -15.34 -7.96
#